data_AF-A0A1V4SCW0-F1
#
_entry.id   AF-A0A1V4SCW0-F1
#
_cell.length_a   1.000
_cell.length_b   1.000
_cell.length_c   1.000
_cell.angle_alpha   90.00
_cell.angle_beta   90.00
_cell.angle_gamma   90.00
#
_symmetry.space_group_name_H-M   'P 1'
#
loop_
_entity.id
_entity.type
_entity.pdbx_description
1 polymer ?
#
loop_
_entity_poly.entity_id
_entity_poly.type
_entity_poly.pdbx_seq_one_letter_code
_entity_poly.pdbx_strand_id
1 'polypeptide(L)'
;MRKLLIICLLLFLPVAGITAETGQGDLPSMIQKKVASTINVRQETQKKEDEWATEKAKLKSRYRSLRTDLKYLTQVRERTEMMLHAKKEEIVDIERMIKESARIREELQSYLETVVSQLEEWIKNDLTFLPKERKDRIVSIKEMLARQDTPLAEKYRRVMEALQIETEYGRTVEVYQKTIELEGKPRLVDILRVGRLSLFCRTPDGKLAGSFDQRNQKWVVLPSKYRREINKAADIAGRRRTIELTRLPIGRITVQ
;
A
#
# COMPACT_ATOMS: atom_id res chain seq x y z
N MET A 1 -21.39 19.24 -75.64
CA MET A 1 -20.52 19.85 -76.67
C MET A 1 -19.50 18.79 -77.07
N ARG A 2 -19.54 18.25 -78.29
CA ARG A 2 -18.87 18.72 -79.53
C ARG A 2 -17.33 18.60 -79.50
N LYS A 3 -16.82 17.70 -80.38
CA LYS A 3 -15.62 17.84 -81.25
C LYS A 3 -14.24 17.65 -80.56
N LEU A 4 -13.14 17.27 -81.25
CA LEU A 4 -12.79 16.96 -82.67
C LEU A 4 -11.55 15.99 -82.59
N LEU A 5 -11.42 14.86 -83.32
CA LEU A 5 -11.00 14.67 -84.74
C LEU A 5 -9.46 14.62 -84.96
N ILE A 6 -9.05 14.27 -86.20
CA ILE A 6 -7.68 14.20 -86.79
C ILE A 6 -6.99 12.83 -86.58
N ILE A 7 -6.42 12.10 -87.57
CA ILE A 7 -6.47 12.04 -89.06
C ILE A 7 -6.10 10.57 -89.42
N CYS A 8 -6.80 9.78 -90.27
CA CYS A 8 -6.98 9.78 -91.73
C CYS A 8 -5.72 9.46 -92.58
N LEU A 9 -5.67 8.29 -93.23
CA LEU A 9 -4.97 8.13 -94.52
C LEU A 9 -5.67 7.07 -95.39
N LEU A 10 -5.94 7.44 -96.64
CA LEU A 10 -6.75 6.68 -97.60
C LEU A 10 -6.13 6.87 -99.00
N LEU A 11 -5.80 5.78 -99.68
CA LEU A 11 -5.28 5.69 -101.06
C LEU A 11 -5.67 4.29 -101.56
N PHE A 12 -6.78 4.04 -102.27
CA PHE A 12 -7.26 4.55 -103.57
C PHE A 12 -6.54 3.96 -104.78
N LEU A 13 -7.10 2.87 -105.34
CA LEU A 13 -7.02 2.54 -106.78
C LEU A 13 -8.05 1.45 -107.14
N PRO A 14 -8.98 1.70 -108.10
CA PRO A 14 -9.96 0.72 -108.57
C PRO A 14 -9.72 0.30 -110.03
N VAL A 15 -9.76 -1.01 -110.36
CA VAL A 15 -9.89 -1.50 -111.75
C VAL A 15 -10.70 -2.81 -111.82
N ALA A 16 -11.67 -2.82 -112.74
CA ALA A 16 -12.35 -3.93 -113.42
C ALA A 16 -12.76 -5.22 -112.66
N GLY A 17 -14.02 -5.60 -112.83
CA GLY A 17 -14.47 -6.97 -112.55
C GLY A 17 -14.05 -7.94 -113.66
N ILE A 18 -13.83 -9.20 -113.29
CA ILE A 18 -13.82 -10.35 -114.20
C ILE A 18 -14.84 -11.36 -113.67
N THR A 19 -15.53 -12.00 -114.60
CA THR A 19 -16.62 -12.97 -114.39
C THR A 19 -16.17 -14.22 -113.64
N ALA A 20 -17.13 -14.88 -112.99
CA ALA A 20 -16.90 -16.16 -112.35
C ALA A 20 -16.60 -17.27 -113.36
N GLU A 21 -15.64 -18.14 -113.02
CA GLU A 21 -15.60 -19.52 -113.50
C GLU A 21 -15.83 -20.46 -112.33
N THR A 22 -16.80 -21.37 -112.49
CA THR A 22 -17.18 -22.35 -111.48
C THR A 22 -16.31 -23.60 -111.57
N GLY A 23 -15.28 -23.70 -110.73
CA GLY A 23 -14.57 -24.94 -110.43
C GLY A 23 -15.19 -25.66 -109.22
N GLN A 24 -15.78 -26.84 -109.44
CA GLN A 24 -16.50 -27.59 -108.41
C GLN A 24 -15.52 -28.29 -107.44
N GLY A 25 -15.54 -27.93 -106.16
CA GLY A 25 -14.66 -28.52 -105.13
C GLY A 25 -15.15 -28.26 -103.70
N ASP A 26 -15.01 -29.25 -102.83
CA ASP A 26 -15.58 -29.32 -101.46
C ASP A 26 -14.82 -28.45 -100.42
N LEU A 27 -14.62 -27.18 -100.76
CA LEU A 27 -13.89 -26.19 -99.94
C LEU A 27 -14.73 -25.52 -98.82
N PRO A 28 -16.01 -25.14 -99.03
CA PRO A 28 -16.77 -24.40 -98.01
C PRO A 28 -16.92 -25.18 -96.69
N SER A 29 -17.14 -26.49 -96.79
CA SER A 29 -17.37 -27.39 -95.65
C SER A 29 -16.10 -27.59 -94.80
N MET A 30 -14.94 -27.78 -95.44
CA MET A 30 -13.65 -27.94 -94.76
C MET A 30 -13.16 -26.63 -94.14
N ILE A 31 -13.33 -25.50 -94.83
CA ILE A 31 -12.95 -24.19 -94.29
C ILE A 31 -13.83 -23.85 -93.08
N GLN A 32 -15.15 -24.07 -93.15
CA GLN A 32 -16.04 -23.89 -92.00
C GLN A 32 -15.67 -24.82 -90.83
N LYS A 33 -15.40 -26.11 -91.06
CA LYS A 33 -14.94 -27.02 -89.99
C LYS A 33 -13.61 -26.59 -89.38
N LYS A 34 -12.64 -26.14 -90.18
CA LYS A 34 -11.32 -25.69 -89.69
C LYS A 34 -11.40 -24.36 -88.94
N VAL A 35 -12.28 -23.45 -89.36
CA VAL A 35 -12.56 -22.21 -88.63
C VAL A 35 -13.29 -22.51 -87.32
N ALA A 36 -14.32 -23.36 -87.33
CA ALA A 36 -15.05 -23.78 -86.14
C ALA A 36 -14.16 -24.51 -85.12
N SER A 37 -13.30 -25.44 -85.55
CA SER A 37 -12.34 -26.08 -84.65
C SER A 37 -11.30 -25.09 -84.10
N THR A 38 -10.84 -24.13 -84.90
CA THR A 38 -9.95 -23.05 -84.43
C THR A 38 -10.64 -22.14 -83.41
N ILE A 39 -11.92 -21.84 -83.59
CA ILE A 39 -12.73 -21.07 -82.64
C ILE A 39 -12.91 -21.85 -81.34
N ASN A 40 -13.25 -23.14 -81.40
CA ASN A 40 -13.39 -24.00 -80.22
C ASN A 40 -12.08 -24.12 -79.43
N VAL A 41 -10.95 -24.38 -80.11
CA VAL A 41 -9.62 -24.42 -79.47
C VAL A 41 -9.27 -23.08 -78.82
N ARG A 42 -9.56 -21.95 -79.48
CA ARG A 42 -9.37 -20.62 -78.88
C ARG A 42 -10.28 -20.39 -77.66
N GLN A 43 -11.53 -20.85 -77.68
CA GLN A 43 -12.44 -20.77 -76.54
C GLN A 43 -11.99 -21.65 -75.37
N GLU A 44 -11.45 -22.84 -75.63
CA GLU A 44 -10.89 -23.71 -74.57
C GLU A 44 -9.61 -23.13 -73.97
N THR A 45 -8.72 -22.56 -74.80
CA THR A 45 -7.53 -21.86 -74.30
C THR A 45 -7.94 -20.61 -73.50
N GLN A 46 -8.89 -19.81 -73.98
CA GLN A 46 -9.39 -18.65 -73.23
C GLN A 46 -9.98 -19.03 -71.88
N LYS A 47 -10.80 -20.10 -71.81
CA LYS A 47 -11.34 -20.62 -70.55
C LYS A 47 -10.23 -21.00 -69.57
N LYS A 48 -9.18 -21.69 -70.04
CA LYS A 48 -8.01 -22.05 -69.22
C LYS A 48 -7.23 -20.80 -68.78
N GLU A 49 -7.05 -19.82 -69.64
CA GLU A 49 -6.41 -18.54 -69.28
C GLU A 49 -7.23 -17.78 -68.22
N ASP A 50 -8.56 -17.75 -68.33
CA ASP A 50 -9.47 -17.13 -67.37
C ASP A 50 -9.49 -17.86 -66.02
N GLU A 51 -9.47 -19.20 -66.03
CA GLU A 51 -9.31 -20.05 -64.84
C GLU A 51 -7.98 -19.78 -64.12
N TRP A 52 -6.87 -19.78 -64.86
CA TRP A 52 -5.53 -19.51 -64.32
C TRP A 52 -5.39 -18.07 -63.81
N ALA A 53 -6.01 -17.09 -64.49
CA ALA A 53 -6.08 -15.71 -64.03
C ALA A 53 -6.85 -15.59 -62.70
N THR A 54 -7.97 -16.31 -62.60
CA THR A 54 -8.81 -16.38 -61.38
C THR A 54 -8.06 -17.03 -60.22
N GLU A 55 -7.38 -18.16 -60.45
CA GLU A 55 -6.58 -18.82 -59.42
C GLU A 55 -5.40 -17.95 -58.96
N LYS A 56 -4.68 -17.33 -59.91
CA LYS A 56 -3.60 -16.38 -59.63
C LYS A 56 -4.08 -15.18 -58.82
N ALA A 57 -5.28 -14.65 -59.11
CA ALA A 57 -5.90 -13.58 -58.34
C ALA A 57 -6.25 -14.04 -56.91
N LYS A 58 -6.85 -15.23 -56.76
CA LYS A 58 -7.17 -15.84 -55.47
C LYS A 58 -5.93 -16.08 -54.61
N LEU A 59 -4.87 -16.65 -55.18
CA LEU A 59 -3.61 -16.91 -54.48
C LEU A 59 -2.89 -15.62 -54.09
N LYS A 60 -2.87 -14.60 -54.97
CA LYS A 60 -2.33 -13.27 -54.67
C LYS A 60 -3.11 -12.54 -53.58
N SER A 61 -4.44 -12.70 -53.53
CA SER A 61 -5.28 -12.20 -52.45
C SER A 61 -4.96 -12.90 -51.12
N ARG A 62 -4.91 -14.24 -51.11
CA ARG A 62 -4.55 -15.03 -49.94
C ARG A 62 -3.16 -14.66 -49.40
N TYR A 63 -2.16 -14.51 -50.27
CA TYR A 63 -0.82 -14.07 -49.89
C TYR A 63 -0.81 -12.67 -49.25
N ARG A 64 -1.62 -11.73 -49.75
CA ARG A 64 -1.76 -10.38 -49.17
C ARG A 64 -2.42 -10.38 -47.80
N SER A 65 -3.44 -11.23 -47.59
CA SER A 65 -4.02 -11.45 -46.26
C SER A 65 -2.95 -12.00 -45.33
N LEU A 66 -2.35 -13.15 -45.67
CA LEU A 66 -1.38 -13.84 -44.82
C LEU A 66 -0.17 -12.96 -44.45
N ARG A 67 0.27 -12.07 -45.34
CA ARG A 67 1.32 -11.08 -45.07
C ARG A 67 0.89 -9.99 -44.09
N THR A 68 -0.37 -9.56 -44.17
CA THR A 68 -0.97 -8.61 -43.21
C THR A 68 -1.13 -9.27 -41.84
N ASP A 69 -1.65 -10.50 -41.83
CA ASP A 69 -1.86 -11.33 -40.64
C ASP A 69 -0.52 -11.58 -39.92
N LEU A 70 0.53 -11.95 -40.66
CA LEU A 70 1.89 -12.12 -40.12
C LEU A 70 2.40 -10.81 -39.51
N LYS A 71 2.29 -9.67 -40.20
CA LYS A 71 2.73 -8.37 -39.68
C LYS A 71 2.01 -8.02 -38.37
N TYR A 72 0.69 -8.23 -38.31
CA TYR A 72 -0.11 -8.00 -37.12
C TYR A 72 0.32 -8.92 -35.97
N LEU A 73 0.45 -10.22 -36.22
CA LEU A 73 0.86 -11.20 -35.21
C LEU A 73 2.27 -10.91 -34.67
N THR A 74 3.22 -10.49 -35.50
CA THR A 74 4.56 -10.06 -35.04
C THR A 74 4.46 -8.86 -34.09
N GLN A 75 3.70 -7.83 -34.44
CA GLN A 75 3.51 -6.64 -33.59
C GLN A 75 2.79 -6.96 -32.27
N VAL A 76 1.82 -7.89 -32.30
CA VAL A 76 1.17 -8.39 -31.08
C VAL A 76 2.19 -9.15 -30.22
N ARG A 77 2.98 -10.05 -30.81
CA ARG A 77 4.02 -10.83 -30.11
C ARG A 77 5.02 -9.93 -29.40
N GLU A 78 5.58 -8.94 -30.10
CA GLU A 78 6.52 -7.95 -29.54
C GLU A 78 5.90 -7.18 -28.36
N ARG A 79 4.64 -6.72 -28.50
CA ARG A 79 3.94 -6.03 -27.41
C ARG A 79 3.71 -6.94 -26.21
N THR A 80 3.29 -8.18 -26.42
CA THR A 80 3.08 -9.15 -25.35
C THR A 80 4.39 -9.55 -24.68
N GLU A 81 5.49 -9.66 -25.41
CA GLU A 81 6.83 -9.91 -24.86
C GLU A 81 7.29 -8.75 -23.96
N MET A 82 7.11 -7.49 -24.39
CA MET A 82 7.40 -6.32 -23.54
C MET A 82 6.53 -6.28 -22.28
N MET A 83 5.22 -6.52 -22.39
CA MET A 83 4.31 -6.57 -21.24
C MET A 83 4.68 -7.71 -20.27
N LEU A 84 5.08 -8.87 -20.80
CA LEU A 84 5.53 -10.00 -20.00
C LEU A 84 6.83 -9.69 -19.24
N HIS A 85 7.76 -8.95 -19.85
CA HIS A 85 9.00 -8.53 -19.19
C HIS A 85 8.70 -7.57 -18.02
N ALA A 86 7.93 -6.52 -18.27
CA ALA A 86 7.52 -5.56 -17.24
C ALA A 86 6.76 -6.23 -16.09
N LYS A 87 5.89 -7.21 -16.38
CA LYS A 87 5.17 -7.97 -15.34
C LYS A 87 6.07 -8.91 -14.54
N LYS A 88 7.14 -9.45 -15.13
CA LYS A 88 8.15 -10.23 -14.38
C LYS A 88 8.96 -9.34 -13.44
N GLU A 89 9.34 -8.14 -13.87
CA GLU A 89 10.01 -7.16 -13.02
C GLU A 89 9.13 -6.73 -11.84
N GLU A 90 7.86 -6.42 -12.11
CA GLU A 90 6.86 -6.08 -11.07
C GLU A 90 6.68 -7.21 -10.04
N ILE A 91 6.68 -8.48 -10.47
CA ILE A 91 6.64 -9.64 -9.54
C ILE A 91 7.88 -9.66 -8.64
N VAL A 92 9.08 -9.47 -9.19
CA VAL A 92 10.34 -9.46 -8.42
C VAL A 92 10.37 -8.33 -7.39
N ASP A 93 9.84 -7.15 -7.75
CA ASP A 93 9.73 -6.02 -6.82
C ASP A 93 8.69 -6.26 -5.73
N ILE A 94 7.52 -6.83 -6.07
CA ILE A 94 6.49 -7.22 -5.08
C ILE A 94 7.03 -8.30 -4.13
N GLU A 95 7.75 -9.31 -4.62
CA GLU A 95 8.40 -10.31 -3.77
C GLU A 95 9.42 -9.69 -2.81
N ARG A 96 10.19 -8.70 -3.26
CA ARG A 96 11.11 -7.94 -2.41
C ARG A 96 10.35 -7.17 -1.33
N MET A 97 9.26 -6.48 -1.70
CA MET A 97 8.40 -5.75 -0.76
C MET A 97 7.74 -6.67 0.27
N ILE A 98 7.32 -7.88 -0.11
CA ILE A 98 6.75 -8.87 0.81
C ILE A 98 7.79 -9.31 1.85
N LYS A 99 9.02 -9.62 1.41
CA LYS A 99 10.13 -10.01 2.28
C LYS A 99 10.52 -8.89 3.25
N GLU A 100 10.68 -7.66 2.75
CA GLU A 100 11.04 -6.52 3.59
C GLU A 100 9.91 -6.15 4.56
N SER A 101 8.65 -6.20 4.13
CA SER A 101 7.51 -5.99 5.01
C SER A 101 7.40 -7.06 6.09
N ALA A 102 7.72 -8.32 5.80
CA ALA A 102 7.78 -9.39 6.80
C ALA A 102 8.88 -9.11 7.85
N ARG A 103 10.08 -8.75 7.38
CA ARG A 103 11.21 -8.38 8.23
C ARG A 103 10.88 -7.20 9.15
N ILE A 104 10.34 -6.11 8.60
CA ILE A 104 9.94 -4.92 9.39
C ILE A 104 8.90 -5.28 10.45
N ARG A 105 7.95 -6.18 10.14
CA ARG A 105 6.96 -6.63 11.14
C ARG A 105 7.60 -7.38 12.30
N GLU A 106 8.58 -8.23 12.02
CA GLU A 106 9.31 -9.02 13.03
C GLU A 106 10.23 -8.14 13.89
N GLU A 107 11.02 -7.27 13.26
CA GLU A 107 11.87 -6.30 13.97
C GLU A 107 11.04 -5.36 14.86
N LEU A 108 9.90 -4.86 14.38
CA LEU A 108 9.00 -4.00 15.16
C LEU A 108 8.30 -4.76 16.30
N GLN A 109 7.91 -6.02 16.12
CA GLN A 109 7.35 -6.85 17.19
C GLN A 109 8.38 -7.02 18.34
N SER A 110 9.62 -7.40 18.01
CA SER A 110 10.72 -7.53 18.99
C SER A 110 11.06 -6.21 19.69
N TYR A 111 11.03 -5.10 18.95
CA TYR A 111 11.20 -3.76 19.52
C TYR A 111 10.10 -3.40 20.52
N LEU A 112 8.82 -3.68 20.20
CA LEU A 112 7.71 -3.41 21.13
C LEU A 112 7.81 -4.24 22.42
N GLU A 113 8.22 -5.51 22.33
CA GLU A 113 8.47 -6.36 23.50
C GLU A 113 9.61 -5.83 24.37
N THR A 114 10.67 -5.30 23.74
CA THR A 114 11.79 -4.63 24.41
C THR A 114 11.32 -3.37 25.14
N VAL A 115 10.55 -2.50 24.48
CA VAL A 115 10.00 -1.27 25.06
C VAL A 115 9.10 -1.55 26.26
N VAL A 116 8.23 -2.57 26.18
CA VAL A 116 7.35 -2.95 27.31
C VAL A 116 8.14 -3.54 28.47
N SER A 117 9.24 -4.25 28.20
CA SER A 117 10.13 -4.80 29.23
C SER A 117 10.92 -3.69 29.95
N GLN A 118 11.46 -2.72 29.20
CA GLN A 118 12.08 -1.51 29.75
C GLN A 118 11.09 -0.69 30.58
N LEU A 119 9.85 -0.53 30.10
CA LEU A 119 8.80 0.16 30.83
C LEU A 119 8.47 -0.54 32.16
N GLU A 120 8.42 -1.87 32.19
CA GLU A 120 8.21 -2.63 33.43
C GLU A 120 9.37 -2.43 34.42
N GLU A 121 10.62 -2.41 33.96
CA GLU A 121 11.79 -2.13 34.79
C GLU A 121 11.77 -0.70 35.35
N TRP A 122 11.45 0.29 34.51
CA TRP A 122 11.26 1.67 34.95
C TRP A 122 10.18 1.78 36.03
N ILE A 123 9.04 1.08 35.86
CA ILE A 123 7.94 1.09 36.83
C ILE A 123 8.33 0.43 38.16
N LYS A 124 9.25 -0.56 38.16
CA LYS A 124 9.78 -1.18 39.40
C LYS A 124 10.69 -0.25 40.19
N ASN A 125 11.45 0.62 39.51
CA ASN A 125 12.41 1.54 40.15
C ASN A 125 11.79 2.93 40.49
N ASP A 126 10.60 3.21 39.98
CA ASP A 126 9.85 4.46 40.18
C ASP A 126 9.14 4.54 41.56
N LEU A 127 8.54 5.68 41.85
CA LEU A 127 7.67 5.90 43.00
C LEU A 127 6.50 4.91 43.02
N THR A 128 6.19 4.38 44.21
CA THR A 128 5.14 3.37 44.40
C THR A 128 3.72 3.98 44.43
N PHE A 129 3.18 4.31 43.26
CA PHE A 129 1.79 4.74 43.06
C PHE A 129 1.04 3.79 42.10
N LEU A 130 -0.28 3.68 42.29
CA LEU A 130 -1.22 2.85 41.51
C LEU A 130 -0.66 1.45 41.10
N PRO A 131 -0.03 0.69 42.03
CA PRO A 131 0.80 -0.46 41.66
C PRO A 131 0.01 -1.59 41.01
N LYS A 132 -1.28 -1.73 41.35
CA LYS A 132 -2.18 -2.71 40.72
C LYS A 132 -2.50 -2.31 39.28
N GLU A 133 -3.03 -1.10 39.06
CA GLU A 133 -3.42 -0.64 37.72
C GLU A 133 -2.26 -0.63 36.72
N ARG A 134 -1.08 -0.17 37.15
CA ARG A 134 0.13 -0.18 36.30
C ARG A 134 0.56 -1.60 35.96
N LYS A 135 0.55 -2.53 36.94
CA LYS A 135 0.85 -3.95 36.70
C LYS A 135 -0.16 -4.60 35.75
N ASP A 136 -1.45 -4.42 36.01
CA ASP A 136 -2.53 -5.01 35.20
C ASP A 136 -2.46 -4.50 33.76
N ARG A 137 -2.11 -3.21 33.56
CA ARG A 137 -1.85 -2.63 32.22
C ARG A 137 -0.67 -3.29 31.51
N ILE A 138 0.48 -3.47 32.18
CA ILE A 138 1.66 -4.14 31.59
C ILE A 138 1.31 -5.59 31.18
N VAL A 139 0.62 -6.33 32.06
CA VAL A 139 0.20 -7.72 31.79
C VAL A 139 -0.71 -7.78 30.57
N SER A 140 -1.73 -6.92 30.50
CA SER A 140 -2.65 -6.85 29.36
C SER A 140 -1.93 -6.52 28.04
N ILE A 141 -0.91 -5.65 28.07
CA ILE A 141 -0.11 -5.32 26.88
C ILE A 141 0.78 -6.52 26.48
N LYS A 142 1.43 -7.21 27.43
CA LYS A 142 2.23 -8.40 27.15
C LYS A 142 1.38 -9.53 26.54
N GLU A 143 0.18 -9.75 27.07
CA GLU A 143 -0.78 -10.69 26.49
C GLU A 143 -1.20 -10.29 25.07
N MET A 144 -1.43 -9.00 24.80
CA MET A 144 -1.74 -8.50 23.46
C MET A 144 -0.56 -8.64 22.49
N LEU A 145 0.67 -8.40 22.94
CA LEU A 145 1.87 -8.59 22.12
C LEU A 145 2.07 -10.05 21.73
N ALA A 146 1.80 -10.99 22.64
CA ALA A 146 1.95 -12.43 22.38
C ALA A 146 0.89 -13.01 21.41
N ARG A 147 -0.24 -12.33 21.20
CA ARG A 147 -1.30 -12.79 20.29
C ARG A 147 -0.93 -12.62 18.82
N GLN A 148 -1.24 -13.62 18.00
CA GLN A 148 -0.99 -13.60 16.55
C GLN A 148 -2.18 -13.03 15.74
N ASP A 149 -3.38 -13.04 16.30
CA ASP A 149 -4.61 -12.52 15.67
C ASP A 149 -4.66 -10.98 15.59
N THR A 150 -3.87 -10.31 16.43
CA THR A 150 -3.97 -8.87 16.66
C THR A 150 -3.04 -8.12 15.69
N PRO A 151 -3.56 -7.18 14.87
CA PRO A 151 -2.74 -6.41 13.93
C PRO A 151 -1.59 -5.66 14.63
N LEU A 152 -0.41 -5.64 14.01
CA LEU A 152 0.77 -4.97 14.55
C LEU A 152 0.55 -3.46 14.81
N ALA A 153 -0.32 -2.82 14.02
CA ALA A 153 -0.72 -1.43 14.24
C ALA A 153 -1.46 -1.24 15.58
N GLU A 154 -2.34 -2.17 15.97
CA GLU A 154 -3.04 -2.11 17.26
C GLU A 154 -2.08 -2.38 18.43
N LYS A 155 -1.15 -3.34 18.27
CA LYS A 155 -0.06 -3.59 19.22
C LYS A 155 0.76 -2.32 19.47
N TYR A 156 1.24 -1.68 18.40
CA TYR A 156 1.96 -0.41 18.46
C TYR A 156 1.14 0.68 19.16
N ARG A 157 -0.11 0.88 18.73
CA ARG A 157 -1.03 1.88 19.29
C ARG A 157 -1.20 1.70 20.80
N ARG A 158 -1.36 0.46 21.28
CA ARG A 158 -1.57 0.17 22.71
C ARG A 158 -0.32 0.37 23.57
N VAL A 159 0.87 0.07 23.02
CA VAL A 159 2.15 0.39 23.69
C VAL A 159 2.35 1.90 23.78
N MET A 160 2.10 2.65 22.71
CA MET A 160 2.21 4.11 22.71
C MET A 160 1.21 4.79 23.65
N GLU A 161 -0.03 4.30 23.69
CA GLU A 161 -1.06 4.76 24.65
C GLU A 161 -0.60 4.55 26.11
N ALA A 162 0.05 3.43 26.42
CA ALA A 162 0.59 3.18 27.74
C ALA A 162 1.76 4.11 28.09
N LEU A 163 2.69 4.36 27.16
CA LEU A 163 3.77 5.33 27.33
C LEU A 163 3.23 6.75 27.52
N GLN A 164 2.18 7.13 26.81
CA GLN A 164 1.51 8.43 26.95
C GLN A 164 0.90 8.60 28.35
N ILE A 165 0.18 7.60 28.85
CA ILE A 165 -0.38 7.61 30.22
C ILE A 165 0.74 7.68 31.27
N GLU A 166 1.82 6.92 31.09
CA GLU A 166 2.99 6.94 31.99
C GLU A 166 3.77 8.27 31.96
N THR A 167 3.66 9.02 30.86
CA THR A 167 4.17 10.40 30.72
C THR A 167 3.21 11.41 31.36
N GLU A 168 1.90 11.21 31.25
CA GLU A 168 0.86 12.03 31.88
C GLU A 168 0.92 11.94 33.42
N TYR A 169 1.27 10.78 33.99
CA TYR A 169 1.59 10.67 35.41
C TYR A 169 2.73 11.61 35.83
N GLY A 170 3.65 12.00 34.94
CA GLY A 170 4.68 13.00 35.24
C GLY A 170 4.15 14.43 35.40
N ARG A 171 2.97 14.75 34.84
CA ARG A 171 2.40 16.11 34.76
C ARG A 171 1.20 16.33 35.69
N THR A 172 0.54 15.26 36.11
CA THR A 172 -0.67 15.28 36.95
C THR A 172 -0.35 15.46 38.43
N VAL A 173 -1.26 16.12 39.16
CA VAL A 173 -1.21 16.27 40.62
C VAL A 173 -2.52 15.76 41.20
N GLU A 174 -2.43 14.81 42.13
CA GLU A 174 -3.58 14.04 42.63
C GLU A 174 -3.53 13.91 44.14
N VAL A 175 -4.70 13.76 44.77
CA VAL A 175 -4.83 13.43 46.18
C VAL A 175 -5.71 12.20 46.32
N TYR A 176 -5.22 11.19 47.04
CA TYR A 176 -5.96 9.97 47.36
C TYR A 176 -5.70 9.54 48.80
N GLN A 177 -6.67 8.86 49.42
CA GLN A 177 -6.50 8.37 50.79
C GLN A 177 -5.92 6.96 50.81
N LYS A 178 -4.99 6.73 51.74
CA LYS A 178 -4.38 5.41 51.97
C LYS A 178 -3.95 5.27 53.43
N THR A 179 -4.06 4.07 53.97
CA THR A 179 -3.42 3.74 55.25
C THR A 179 -1.93 3.48 55.00
N ILE A 180 -1.08 4.23 55.70
CA ILE A 180 0.37 4.05 55.68
C ILE A 180 0.89 3.82 57.10
N GLU A 181 2.06 3.21 57.23
CA GLU A 181 2.81 3.29 58.49
C GLU A 181 3.53 4.62 58.57
N LEU A 182 3.18 5.41 59.59
CA LEU A 182 3.83 6.67 59.92
C LEU A 182 4.19 6.64 61.41
N GLU A 183 5.47 6.81 61.72
CA GLU A 183 6.02 6.65 63.08
C GLU A 183 5.74 5.25 63.68
N GLY A 184 5.78 4.20 62.85
CA GLY A 184 5.54 2.82 63.27
C GLY A 184 4.09 2.50 63.67
N LYS A 185 3.13 3.36 63.31
CA LYS A 185 1.69 3.15 63.54
C LYS A 185 0.93 3.25 62.22
N PRO A 186 -0.04 2.36 61.94
CA PRO A 186 -0.92 2.51 60.79
C PRO A 186 -1.80 3.75 60.99
N ARG A 187 -1.77 4.68 60.03
CA ARG A 187 -2.63 5.87 60.02
C ARG A 187 -3.23 6.07 58.64
N LEU A 188 -4.50 6.43 58.60
CA LEU A 188 -5.14 6.94 57.38
C LEU A 188 -4.59 8.35 57.10
N VAL A 189 -4.09 8.56 55.89
CA VAL A 189 -3.56 9.85 55.43
C VAL A 189 -4.11 10.20 54.05
N ASP A 190 -4.19 11.50 53.75
CA ASP A 190 -4.26 11.97 52.38
C ASP A 190 -2.83 11.91 51.80
N ILE A 191 -2.61 11.18 50.71
CA ILE A 191 -1.38 11.20 49.92
C ILE A 191 -1.56 12.19 48.78
N LEU A 192 -0.68 13.19 48.71
CA LEU A 192 -0.53 14.11 47.59
C LEU A 192 0.59 13.58 46.67
N ARG A 193 0.22 13.21 45.44
CA ARG A 193 1.16 12.86 44.37
C ARG A 193 1.44 14.08 43.51
N VAL A 194 2.71 14.47 43.39
CA VAL A 194 3.15 15.57 42.53
C VAL A 194 3.95 15.02 41.36
N GLY A 195 3.25 14.75 40.26
CA GLY A 195 3.81 14.11 39.08
C GLY A 195 4.44 12.75 39.42
N ARG A 196 5.67 12.55 38.94
CA ARG A 196 6.59 11.48 39.33
C ARG A 196 7.80 12.02 40.13
N LEU A 197 7.69 13.24 40.67
CA LEU A 197 8.80 13.92 41.38
C LEU A 197 8.80 13.63 42.88
N SER A 198 7.63 13.54 43.50
CA SER A 198 7.51 13.35 44.95
C SER A 198 6.12 12.91 45.37
N LEU A 199 6.06 12.16 46.48
CA LEU A 199 4.84 11.87 47.23
C LEU A 199 4.93 12.55 48.60
N PHE A 200 3.88 13.27 48.97
CA PHE A 200 3.70 13.82 50.31
C PHE A 200 2.50 13.16 50.98
N CYS A 201 2.49 13.13 52.32
CA CYS A 201 1.33 12.72 53.09
C CYS A 201 0.94 13.81 54.08
N ARG A 202 -0.36 13.89 54.40
CA ARG A 202 -0.89 14.66 55.54
C ARG A 202 -1.94 13.85 56.29
N THR A 203 -2.04 14.04 57.60
CA THR A 203 -3.20 13.51 58.34
C THR A 203 -4.47 14.29 57.98
N PRO A 204 -5.68 13.71 58.08
CA PRO A 204 -6.94 14.43 57.85
C PRO A 204 -7.10 15.69 58.72
N ASP A 205 -6.61 15.66 59.97
CA ASP A 205 -6.51 16.81 60.87
C ASP A 205 -5.61 17.95 60.36
N GLY A 206 -4.84 17.73 59.28
CA GLY A 206 -3.82 18.65 58.78
C GLY A 206 -2.65 18.90 59.75
N LYS A 207 -2.55 18.15 60.87
CA LYS A 207 -1.61 18.36 61.97
C LYS A 207 -0.21 17.83 61.70
N LEU A 208 -0.10 16.70 61.01
CA LEU A 208 1.17 16.07 60.62
C LEU A 208 1.27 16.07 59.09
N ALA A 209 2.49 16.26 58.59
CA ALA A 209 2.82 16.15 57.18
C ALA A 209 4.16 15.42 57.02
N GLY A 210 4.34 14.71 55.92
CA GLY A 210 5.55 13.95 55.62
C GLY A 210 5.82 13.85 54.12
N SER A 211 6.98 13.31 53.77
CA SER A 211 7.40 12.97 52.41
C SER A 211 7.79 11.51 52.33
N PHE A 212 7.60 10.90 51.16
CA PHE A 212 8.13 9.58 50.87
C PHE A 212 9.62 9.69 50.49
N ASP A 213 10.48 8.96 51.18
CA ASP A 213 11.87 8.74 50.79
C ASP A 213 11.93 7.53 49.87
N GLN A 214 12.18 7.77 48.57
CA GLN A 214 12.28 6.73 47.56
C GLN A 214 13.46 5.78 47.78
N ARG A 215 14.59 6.26 48.33
CA ARG A 215 15.79 5.44 48.56
C ARG A 215 15.55 4.41 49.67
N ASN A 216 14.88 4.83 50.74
CA ASN A 216 14.59 3.97 51.90
C ASN A 216 13.19 3.32 51.83
N GLN A 217 12.40 3.63 50.79
CA GLN A 217 10.98 3.26 50.61
C GLN A 217 10.11 3.50 51.87
N LYS A 218 10.38 4.60 52.60
CA LYS A 218 9.78 4.89 53.90
C LYS A 218 9.20 6.31 53.95
N TRP A 219 8.16 6.48 54.75
CA TRP A 219 7.58 7.79 55.04
C TRP A 219 8.36 8.49 56.16
N VAL A 220 8.78 9.72 55.89
CA VAL A 220 9.53 10.56 56.84
C VAL A 220 8.67 11.76 57.20
N VAL A 221 8.48 12.01 58.51
CA VAL A 221 7.74 13.18 59.00
C VAL A 221 8.57 14.45 58.73
N LEU A 222 7.93 15.47 58.16
CA LEU A 222 8.57 16.73 57.81
C LEU A 222 8.42 17.78 58.91
N PRO A 223 9.41 18.67 59.10
CA PRO A 223 9.30 19.79 60.03
C PRO A 223 8.07 20.68 59.77
N SER A 224 7.46 21.16 60.85
CA SER A 224 6.18 21.90 60.86
C SER A 224 6.13 23.10 59.90
N LYS A 225 7.28 23.73 59.58
CA LYS A 225 7.40 24.80 58.57
C LYS A 225 6.83 24.43 57.19
N TYR A 226 6.91 23.16 56.77
CA TYR A 226 6.43 22.73 55.46
C TYR A 226 4.94 22.35 55.44
N ARG A 227 4.33 22.14 56.61
CA ARG A 227 2.95 21.69 56.77
C ARG A 227 1.94 22.63 56.10
N ARG A 228 2.17 23.94 56.17
CA ARG A 228 1.29 24.97 55.56
C ARG A 228 1.24 24.82 54.04
N GLU A 229 2.39 24.69 53.39
CA GLU A 229 2.51 24.55 51.94
C GLU A 229 1.99 23.19 51.45
N ILE A 230 2.28 22.09 52.17
CA ILE A 230 1.77 20.75 51.82
C ILE A 230 0.24 20.69 51.94
N ASN A 231 -0.34 21.25 53.01
CA ASN A 231 -1.79 21.32 53.15
C ASN A 231 -2.42 22.15 52.03
N LYS A 232 -1.86 23.34 51.73
CA LYS A 232 -2.30 24.21 50.63
C LYS A 232 -2.25 23.48 49.28
N ALA A 233 -1.15 22.79 48.95
CA ALA A 233 -1.03 22.02 47.71
C ALA A 233 -2.03 20.87 47.62
N ALA A 234 -2.28 20.16 48.72
CA ALA A 234 -3.27 19.08 48.77
C ALA A 234 -4.72 19.62 48.63
N ASP A 235 -5.03 20.80 49.16
CA ASP A 235 -6.35 21.42 48.98
C ASP A 235 -6.55 21.96 47.55
N ILE A 236 -5.51 22.47 46.90
CA ILE A 236 -5.54 22.87 45.48
C ILE A 236 -5.73 21.63 44.59
N ALA A 237 -4.94 20.58 44.79
CA ALA A 237 -5.03 19.33 44.03
C ALA A 237 -6.39 18.63 44.25
N GLY A 238 -6.92 18.67 45.47
CA GLY A 238 -8.27 18.22 45.80
C GLY A 238 -9.41 19.16 45.35
N ARG A 239 -9.11 20.22 44.57
CA ARG A 239 -10.06 21.24 44.07
C ARG A 239 -10.88 21.97 45.15
N ARG A 240 -10.39 21.98 46.40
CA ARG A 240 -10.99 22.71 47.54
C ARG A 240 -10.57 24.18 47.60
N ARG A 241 -9.63 24.58 46.74
CA ARG A 241 -9.00 25.91 46.71
C ARG A 241 -8.62 26.29 45.29
N THR A 242 -8.67 27.59 44.98
CA THR A 242 -8.25 28.16 43.69
C THR A 242 -6.79 27.82 43.37
N ILE A 243 -6.48 27.63 42.08
CA ILE A 243 -5.13 27.35 41.61
C ILE A 243 -4.20 28.53 41.94
N GLU A 244 -3.10 28.24 42.65
CA GLU A 244 -2.06 29.21 42.98
C GLU A 244 -0.69 28.51 43.13
N LEU A 245 0.39 29.27 43.01
CA LEU A 245 1.74 28.75 43.20
C LEU A 245 2.00 28.42 44.68
N THR A 246 2.67 27.29 44.92
CA THR A 246 2.95 26.72 46.25
C THR A 246 4.39 26.20 46.27
N ARG A 247 5.12 26.38 47.38
CA ARG A 247 6.53 25.97 47.48
C ARG A 247 6.66 24.67 48.28
N LEU A 248 6.78 23.55 47.57
CA LEU A 248 6.93 22.24 48.19
C LEU A 248 8.41 21.90 48.48
N PRO A 249 8.71 21.18 49.57
CA PRO A 249 10.05 20.69 49.86
C PRO A 249 10.36 19.47 49.00
N ILE A 250 10.58 19.69 47.71
CA ILE A 250 11.15 18.67 46.83
C ILE A 250 12.61 18.49 47.26
N GLY A 251 13.00 17.27 47.60
CA GLY A 251 14.33 16.96 48.12
C GLY A 251 15.43 17.12 47.07
N ARG A 252 16.63 16.57 47.34
CA ARG A 252 17.63 16.40 46.27
C ARG A 252 17.05 15.45 45.23
N ILE A 253 16.91 15.92 43.99
CA ILE A 253 16.58 15.07 42.86
C ILE A 253 17.80 14.19 42.58
N THR A 254 17.81 12.98 43.12
CA THR A 254 18.76 11.95 42.70
C THR A 254 18.26 11.38 41.39
N VAL A 255 18.76 11.91 40.28
CA VAL A 255 18.71 11.21 38.99
C VAL A 255 19.50 9.90 39.18
N GLN A 256 18.83 8.77 38.96
CA GLN A 256 19.46 7.47 38.74
C GLN A 256 19.68 7.28 37.24
#